data_AF-A0A6I2ZPT2-F1
#
_entry.id   AF-A0A6I2ZPT2-F1
#
_cell.length_a   1.000
_cell.length_b   1.000
_cell.length_c   1.000
_cell.angle_alpha   90.00
_cell.angle_beta   90.00
_cell.angle_gamma   90.00
#
_symmetry.space_group_name_H-M   'P 1'
#
loop_
_entity.id
_entity.type
_entity.pdbx_description
1 polymer ?
#
loop_
_entity_poly.entity_id
_entity_poly.type
_entity_poly.pdbx_seq_one_letter_code
_entity_poly.pdbx_strand_id
1 'polypeptide(L)'
;MTDQPNEGVTPPPPPQPPAGGTPPPPPPPPPAYGGSGSGSAGGASSVDIGAAFSWAINKFGSNAVILIALAAVVFVIRFVGSMAQKGILNLLTDGSCNNTIVVDGQSTVPNGPCVASFATSITASLLTAIVFGVLAWIATIGIYRAALKTTQGQTPGFDNLTTGENLGKYIAVAIVYGLLIGIGLVLCVIPGIIAAFLFQLAPFYALDKGMSVGDALKASYEAATKNFVPVLLMTIISAITALVG
;
A
#
# COMPACT_ATOMS: atom_id res chain seq x y z
N MET A 1 -23.29 56.07 54.14
CA MET A 1 -24.70 56.01 53.68
C MET A 1 -24.68 56.46 52.24
N THR A 2 -24.80 55.65 51.20
CA THR A 2 -25.16 54.24 51.01
C THR A 2 -24.57 53.85 49.65
N ASP A 3 -23.72 52.82 49.61
CA ASP A 3 -23.34 52.10 48.38
C ASP A 3 -24.61 51.47 47.77
N GLN A 4 -24.98 51.88 46.55
CA GLN A 4 -25.91 51.14 45.72
C GLN A 4 -25.14 50.41 44.61
N PRO A 5 -25.33 49.09 44.45
CA PRO A 5 -24.62 48.31 43.44
C PRO A 5 -25.17 48.61 42.03
N ASN A 6 -24.22 48.83 41.12
CA ASN A 6 -24.40 49.01 39.68
C ASN A 6 -25.12 47.78 39.08
N GLU A 7 -26.41 47.91 38.79
CA GLU A 7 -27.19 46.85 38.14
C GLU A 7 -26.70 46.63 36.70
N GLY A 8 -26.31 45.38 36.42
CA GLY A 8 -25.74 44.96 35.15
C GLY A 8 -26.71 45.18 33.99
N VAL A 9 -26.28 46.01 33.04
CA VAL A 9 -26.93 46.14 31.73
C VAL A 9 -26.74 44.82 30.98
N THR A 10 -27.78 44.00 30.91
CA THR A 10 -27.78 42.80 30.08
C THR A 10 -27.88 43.20 28.59
N PRO A 11 -27.07 42.59 27.70
CA PRO A 11 -27.13 42.91 26.28
C PRO A 11 -28.49 42.47 25.69
N PRO A 12 -28.99 43.18 24.66
CA PRO A 12 -30.29 42.88 24.05
C PRO A 12 -30.30 41.46 23.45
N PRO A 13 -31.46 40.78 23.48
CA PRO A 13 -31.58 39.43 22.94
C PRO A 13 -31.31 39.41 21.42
N PRO A 14 -30.72 38.33 20.88
CA PRO A 14 -30.45 38.20 19.46
C PRO A 14 -31.75 38.30 18.64
N PRO A 15 -31.71 38.88 17.42
CA PRO A 15 -32.85 38.88 16.51
C PRO A 15 -33.37 37.46 16.28
N GLN A 16 -34.67 37.23 16.50
CA GLN A 16 -35.30 35.95 16.20
C GLN A 16 -35.31 35.71 14.68
N PRO A 17 -34.93 34.51 14.20
CA PRO A 17 -34.99 34.20 12.78
C PRO A 17 -36.45 34.17 12.28
N PRO A 18 -36.71 34.55 11.01
CA PRO A 18 -38.05 34.59 10.44
C PRO A 18 -38.79 33.26 10.56
N ALA A 19 -40.01 33.30 11.08
CA ALA A 19 -40.93 32.18 11.11
C ALA A 19 -41.41 31.88 9.68
N GLY A 20 -40.91 30.79 9.09
CA GLY A 20 -41.41 30.29 7.80
C GLY A 20 -40.29 29.89 6.84
N GLY A 21 -39.67 28.75 7.10
CA GLY A 21 -38.77 28.08 6.17
C GLY A 21 -38.56 26.66 6.65
N THR A 22 -38.91 25.67 5.83
CA THR A 22 -38.61 24.27 6.12
C THR A 22 -37.11 24.12 6.42
N PRO A 23 -36.70 23.41 7.49
CA PRO A 23 -35.29 23.28 7.83
C PRO A 23 -34.51 22.70 6.63
N PRO A 24 -33.27 23.16 6.39
CA PRO A 24 -32.45 22.61 5.33
C PRO A 24 -32.28 21.10 5.55
N PRO A 25 -32.31 20.29 4.47
CA PRO A 25 -32.19 18.85 4.58
C PRO A 25 -30.88 18.50 5.32
N PRO A 26 -30.91 17.52 6.23
CA PRO A 26 -29.71 17.11 6.95
C PRO A 26 -28.61 16.70 5.94
N PRO A 27 -27.33 17.01 6.23
CA PRO A 27 -26.24 16.58 5.38
C PRO A 27 -26.29 15.05 5.21
N PRO A 28 -26.01 14.53 4.00
CA PRO A 28 -26.04 13.09 3.76
C PRO A 28 -25.14 12.39 4.78
N PRO A 29 -25.61 11.28 5.39
CA PRO A 29 -24.81 10.55 6.36
C PRO A 29 -23.48 10.14 5.71
N PRO A 30 -22.35 10.20 6.44
CA PRO A 30 -21.08 9.69 5.93
C PRO A 30 -21.29 8.25 5.46
N PRO A 31 -20.71 7.83 4.31
CA PRO A 31 -20.92 6.49 3.77
C PRO A 31 -20.70 5.43 4.86
N ALA A 32 -21.79 4.82 5.31
CA ALA A 32 -21.76 3.73 6.26
C ALA A 32 -21.17 2.52 5.55
N TYR A 33 -19.88 2.26 5.78
CA TYR A 33 -19.26 1.01 5.39
C TYR A 33 -19.82 -0.11 6.27
N GLY A 34 -20.92 -0.72 5.81
CA GLY A 34 -21.52 -1.89 6.44
C GLY A 34 -23.04 -1.80 6.49
N GLY A 35 -23.70 -2.51 5.57
CA GLY A 35 -25.12 -2.82 5.72
C GLY A 35 -25.91 -2.79 4.43
N SER A 36 -25.61 -3.68 3.47
CA SER A 36 -26.68 -4.16 2.60
C SER A 36 -27.44 -5.24 3.38
N GLY A 37 -28.44 -4.81 4.14
CA GLY A 37 -29.44 -5.73 4.67
C GLY A 37 -30.43 -6.08 3.57
N SER A 38 -30.55 -7.37 3.26
CA SER A 38 -31.83 -7.95 2.84
C SER A 38 -32.01 -9.28 3.55
N GLY A 39 -32.83 -9.24 4.61
CA GLY A 39 -33.61 -10.34 5.18
C GLY A 39 -32.92 -11.69 5.42
N SER A 40 -32.63 -12.00 6.68
CA SER A 40 -33.28 -13.09 7.43
C SER A 40 -32.46 -13.41 8.68
N ALA A 41 -33.17 -13.61 9.78
CA ALA A 41 -32.62 -14.02 11.06
C ALA A 41 -31.97 -15.41 10.98
N GLY A 42 -30.84 -15.57 11.67
CA GLY A 42 -30.28 -16.88 12.04
C GLY A 42 -29.37 -17.52 10.99
N GLY A 43 -28.07 -17.57 11.29
CA GLY A 43 -27.08 -18.32 10.52
C GLY A 43 -25.84 -17.49 10.27
N ALA A 44 -24.67 -18.03 10.60
CA ALA A 44 -23.38 -17.39 10.36
C ALA A 44 -23.34 -16.80 8.95
N SER A 45 -23.11 -15.48 8.87
CA SER A 45 -22.92 -14.77 7.61
C SER A 45 -21.68 -15.29 6.93
N SER A 46 -21.83 -16.36 6.16
CA SER A 46 -20.82 -16.83 5.22
C SER A 46 -20.63 -15.71 4.21
N VAL A 47 -19.45 -15.08 4.25
CA VAL A 47 -19.04 -14.17 3.19
C VAL A 47 -19.22 -14.92 1.87
N ASP A 48 -20.15 -14.47 1.04
CA ASP A 48 -20.40 -15.09 -0.25
C ASP A 48 -19.25 -14.73 -1.18
N ILE A 49 -18.33 -15.68 -1.32
CA ILE A 49 -17.12 -15.55 -2.13
C ILE A 49 -17.51 -15.28 -3.59
N GLY A 50 -18.56 -15.92 -4.10
CA GLY A 50 -19.02 -15.74 -5.47
C GLY A 50 -19.54 -14.33 -5.72
N ALA A 51 -20.33 -13.80 -4.79
CA ALA A 51 -20.79 -12.41 -4.83
C ALA A 51 -19.62 -11.42 -4.73
N ALA A 52 -18.62 -11.69 -3.89
CA ALA A 52 -17.43 -10.85 -3.75
C ALA A 52 -16.59 -10.79 -5.04
N PHE A 53 -16.39 -11.93 -5.71
CA PHE A 53 -15.70 -11.97 -7.00
C PHE A 53 -16.50 -11.25 -8.10
N SER A 54 -17.81 -11.51 -8.22
CA SER A 54 -18.67 -10.85 -9.20
C SER A 54 -18.67 -9.33 -9.01
N TRP A 55 -18.76 -8.89 -7.75
CA TRP A 55 -18.65 -7.49 -7.39
C TRP A 55 -17.29 -6.90 -7.77
N ALA A 56 -16.19 -7.60 -7.49
CA ALA A 56 -14.85 -7.14 -7.81
C ALA A 56 -14.63 -7.01 -9.33
N ILE A 57 -15.09 -7.98 -10.14
CA ILE A 57 -15.01 -7.93 -11.60
C ILE A 57 -15.84 -6.79 -12.16
N ASN A 58 -17.08 -6.62 -11.69
CA ASN A 58 -17.94 -5.52 -12.12
C ASN A 58 -17.33 -4.15 -11.79
N LYS A 59 -16.72 -4.03 -10.61
CA LYS A 59 -16.09 -2.79 -10.16
C LYS A 59 -14.78 -2.49 -10.90
N PHE A 60 -13.99 -3.52 -11.18
CA PHE A 60 -12.83 -3.43 -12.06
C PHE A 60 -13.27 -2.98 -13.46
N GLY A 61 -14.26 -3.64 -14.07
CA GLY A 61 -14.79 -3.29 -15.39
C GLY A 61 -15.27 -1.85 -15.48
N SER A 62 -15.98 -1.37 -14.45
CA SER A 62 -16.47 0.01 -14.37
C SER A 62 -15.36 1.06 -14.29
N ASN A 63 -14.15 0.69 -13.83
CA ASN A 63 -13.01 1.60 -13.67
C ASN A 63 -11.76 1.07 -14.39
N ALA A 64 -11.93 0.22 -15.40
CA ALA A 64 -10.84 -0.57 -15.96
C ALA A 64 -9.75 0.32 -16.54
N VAL A 65 -10.13 1.37 -17.29
CA VAL A 65 -9.19 2.29 -17.95
C VAL A 65 -8.24 2.94 -16.94
N ILE A 66 -8.77 3.48 -15.84
CA ILE A 66 -7.98 4.19 -14.84
C ILE A 66 -7.16 3.21 -13.97
N LEU A 67 -7.70 2.04 -13.65
CA LEU A 67 -6.95 1.00 -12.93
C LEU A 67 -5.81 0.42 -13.77
N ILE A 68 -6.06 0.17 -15.06
CA ILE A 68 -5.04 -0.27 -16.02
C ILE A 68 -3.99 0.82 -16.21
N ALA A 69 -4.37 2.09 -16.31
CA ALA A 69 -3.43 3.19 -16.42
C ALA A 69 -2.52 3.29 -15.18
N LEU A 70 -3.06 3.15 -13.97
CA LEU A 70 -2.26 3.15 -12.73
C LEU A 70 -1.36 1.91 -12.65
N ALA A 71 -1.85 0.73 -13.03
CA ALA A 71 -1.04 -0.49 -13.11
C ALA A 71 0.09 -0.37 -14.15
N ALA A 72 -0.18 0.27 -15.28
CA ALA A 72 0.80 0.53 -16.32
C ALA A 72 1.96 1.40 -15.80
N VAL A 73 1.71 2.36 -14.89
CA VAL A 73 2.79 3.14 -14.26
C VAL A 73 3.75 2.23 -13.50
N VAL A 74 3.22 1.34 -12.65
CA VAL A 74 4.06 0.38 -11.90
C VAL A 74 4.79 -0.57 -12.85
N PHE A 75 4.10 -1.06 -13.88
CA PHE A 75 4.71 -1.91 -14.89
C PHE A 75 5.87 -1.20 -15.60
N VAL A 76 5.69 0.03 -16.03
CA VAL A 76 6.75 0.83 -16.69
C VAL A 76 7.93 1.04 -15.75
N ILE A 77 7.69 1.40 -14.48
CA ILE A 77 8.79 1.56 -13.50
C ILE A 77 9.56 0.25 -13.32
N ARG A 78 8.86 -0.88 -13.18
CA ARG A 78 9.49 -2.21 -13.03
C ARG A 78 10.22 -2.64 -14.31
N PHE A 79 9.64 -2.37 -15.46
CA PHE A 79 10.20 -2.69 -16.77
C PHE A 79 11.47 -1.88 -17.04
N VAL A 80 11.43 -0.57 -16.82
CA VAL A 80 12.60 0.31 -16.95
C VAL A 80 13.66 -0.07 -15.92
N GLY A 81 13.28 -0.38 -14.68
CA GLY A 81 14.21 -0.88 -13.66
C GLY A 81 14.89 -2.19 -14.07
N SER A 82 14.12 -3.13 -14.64
CA SER A 82 14.66 -4.41 -15.16
C SER A 82 15.63 -4.19 -16.33
N MET A 83 15.29 -3.28 -17.24
CA MET A 83 16.18 -2.92 -18.36
C MET A 83 17.45 -2.21 -17.87
N ALA A 84 17.33 -1.31 -16.91
CA ALA A 84 18.48 -0.64 -16.29
C ALA A 84 19.40 -1.66 -15.60
N GLN A 85 18.85 -2.59 -14.82
CA GLN A 85 19.64 -3.64 -14.18
C GLN A 85 20.36 -4.54 -15.19
N LYS A 86 19.68 -4.96 -16.27
CA LYS A 86 20.30 -5.75 -17.35
C LYS A 86 21.36 -4.96 -18.11
N GLY A 87 21.11 -3.69 -18.40
CA GLY A 87 22.06 -2.80 -19.08
C GLY A 87 23.32 -2.56 -18.25
N ILE A 88 23.16 -2.34 -16.94
CA ILE A 88 24.27 -2.21 -15.99
C ILE A 88 25.04 -3.53 -15.87
N LEU A 89 24.34 -4.66 -15.78
CA LEU A 89 25.00 -5.96 -15.75
C LEU A 89 25.82 -6.18 -17.03
N ASN A 90 25.24 -5.95 -18.20
CA ASN A 90 25.92 -6.07 -19.50
C ASN A 90 27.15 -5.15 -19.59
N LEU A 91 27.02 -3.87 -19.22
CA LEU A 91 28.14 -2.92 -19.21
C LEU A 91 29.30 -3.37 -18.31
N LEU A 92 28.99 -4.02 -17.19
CA LEU A 92 29.98 -4.46 -16.21
C LEU A 92 30.58 -5.83 -16.52
N THR A 93 29.87 -6.69 -17.26
CA THR A 93 30.39 -7.96 -17.79
C THR A 93 31.12 -7.80 -19.12
N ASP A 94 30.81 -6.76 -19.91
CA ASP A 94 31.51 -6.43 -21.17
C ASP A 94 32.80 -5.62 -20.93
N GLY A 95 33.03 -5.14 -19.71
CA GLY A 95 34.27 -4.49 -19.29
C GLY A 95 35.44 -5.47 -19.24
N SER A 96 36.06 -5.76 -20.39
CA SER A 96 37.35 -6.44 -20.44
C SER A 96 38.43 -5.52 -19.85
N CYS A 97 39.09 -5.95 -18.76
CA CYS A 97 40.31 -5.29 -18.33
C CYS A 97 41.45 -5.75 -19.24
N ASN A 98 41.83 -4.94 -20.22
CA ASN A 98 43.03 -5.18 -21.01
C ASN A 98 44.26 -4.68 -20.25
N ASN A 99 44.60 -5.33 -19.14
CA ASN A 99 45.90 -5.13 -18.51
C ASN A 99 46.92 -6.04 -19.19
N THR A 100 47.86 -5.41 -19.91
CA THR A 100 48.98 -6.13 -20.50
C THR A 100 49.89 -6.61 -19.38
N ILE A 101 50.02 -7.92 -19.21
CA ILE A 101 51.00 -8.52 -18.31
C ILE A 101 52.09 -9.17 -19.15
N VAL A 102 53.34 -8.94 -18.77
CA VAL A 102 54.50 -9.52 -19.44
C VAL A 102 54.91 -10.77 -18.66
N VAL A 103 54.74 -11.94 -19.27
CA VAL A 103 55.19 -13.22 -18.73
C VAL A 103 56.21 -13.76 -19.74
N ASP A 104 57.42 -14.08 -19.28
CA ASP A 104 58.53 -14.56 -20.14
C ASP A 104 58.85 -13.66 -21.34
N GLY A 105 58.73 -12.34 -21.18
CA GLY A 105 58.99 -11.38 -22.26
C GLY A 105 57.91 -11.31 -23.34
N GLN A 106 56.84 -12.11 -23.25
CA GLN A 106 55.66 -11.99 -24.10
C GLN A 106 54.56 -11.19 -23.40
N SER A 107 54.03 -10.20 -24.12
CA SER A 107 52.84 -9.46 -23.69
C SER A 107 51.62 -10.35 -23.88
N THR A 108 51.01 -10.76 -22.78
CA THR A 108 49.70 -11.44 -22.79
C THR A 108 48.64 -10.45 -22.36
N VAL A 109 47.50 -10.45 -23.06
CA VAL A 109 46.32 -9.68 -22.70
C VAL A 109 45.30 -10.69 -22.17
N PRO A 110 45.19 -10.88 -20.84
CA PRO A 110 44.21 -11.77 -20.28
C PRO A 110 42.82 -11.19 -20.54
N ASN A 111 42.05 -11.80 -21.45
CA ASN A 111 40.65 -11.44 -21.64
C ASN A 111 39.83 -12.17 -20.58
N GLY A 112 39.38 -11.46 -19.55
CA GLY A 112 38.53 -12.02 -18.50
C GLY A 112 37.78 -10.94 -17.70
N PRO A 113 36.65 -11.30 -17.08
CA PRO A 113 35.90 -10.38 -16.23
C PRO A 113 36.75 -9.98 -15.01
N CYS A 114 36.90 -8.68 -14.77
CA CYS A 114 37.76 -8.19 -13.69
C CYS A 114 37.15 -8.52 -12.32
N VAL A 115 37.96 -8.91 -11.34
CA VAL A 115 37.48 -9.06 -9.94
C VAL A 115 37.02 -7.72 -9.33
N ALA A 116 37.52 -6.59 -9.85
CA ALA A 116 36.98 -5.24 -9.57
C ALA A 116 35.53 -5.08 -10.06
N SER A 117 35.10 -5.87 -11.05
CA SER A 117 33.73 -5.87 -11.59
C SER A 117 32.73 -6.57 -10.65
N PHE A 118 33.15 -7.41 -9.70
CA PHE A 118 32.20 -8.07 -8.79
C PHE A 118 31.69 -7.13 -7.69
N ALA A 119 32.60 -6.38 -7.04
CA ALA A 119 32.21 -5.40 -6.01
C ALA A 119 31.44 -4.22 -6.63
N THR A 120 31.89 -3.69 -7.78
CA THR A 120 31.22 -2.58 -8.46
C THR A 120 29.88 -2.99 -9.07
N SER A 121 29.74 -4.22 -9.59
CA SER A 121 28.44 -4.74 -10.06
C SER A 121 27.45 -4.98 -8.95
N ILE A 122 27.87 -5.50 -7.79
CA ILE A 122 26.99 -5.63 -6.64
C ILE A 122 26.54 -4.26 -6.15
N THR A 123 27.45 -3.30 -5.98
CA THR A 123 27.08 -1.95 -5.51
C THR A 123 26.17 -1.22 -6.50
N ALA A 124 26.49 -1.23 -7.80
CA ALA A 124 25.66 -0.58 -8.82
C ALA A 124 24.30 -1.25 -8.99
N SER A 125 24.25 -2.59 -8.96
CA SER A 125 23.00 -3.36 -9.02
C SER A 125 22.13 -3.13 -7.79
N LEU A 126 22.71 -3.13 -6.58
CA LEU A 126 21.98 -2.87 -5.34
C LEU A 126 21.42 -1.45 -5.31
N LEU A 127 22.22 -0.43 -5.63
CA LEU A 127 21.75 0.96 -5.65
C LEU A 127 20.60 1.15 -6.65
N THR A 128 20.74 0.58 -7.86
CA THR A 128 19.69 0.65 -8.89
C THR A 128 18.42 -0.10 -8.44
N ALA A 129 18.58 -1.29 -7.87
CA ALA A 129 17.45 -2.07 -7.34
C ALA A 129 16.74 -1.35 -6.21
N ILE A 130 17.46 -0.66 -5.32
CA ILE A 130 16.88 0.15 -4.24
C ILE A 130 16.08 1.31 -4.83
N VAL A 131 16.64 2.08 -5.76
CA VAL A 131 15.96 3.25 -6.34
C VAL A 131 14.67 2.84 -7.06
N PHE A 132 14.76 1.91 -8.01
CA PHE A 132 13.58 1.45 -8.76
C PHE A 132 12.61 0.64 -7.89
N GLY A 133 13.13 -0.09 -6.91
CA GLY A 133 12.33 -0.83 -5.93
C GLY A 133 11.48 0.10 -5.07
N VAL A 134 12.07 1.17 -4.53
CA VAL A 134 11.36 2.19 -3.75
C VAL A 134 10.33 2.93 -4.60
N LEU A 135 10.69 3.33 -5.82
CA LEU A 135 9.75 3.98 -6.75
C LEU A 135 8.55 3.09 -7.08
N ALA A 136 8.80 1.81 -7.39
CA ALA A 136 7.73 0.87 -7.68
C ALA A 136 6.88 0.60 -6.44
N TRP A 137 7.48 0.51 -5.26
CA TRP A 137 6.76 0.40 -3.99
C TRP A 137 5.81 1.58 -3.77
N ILE A 138 6.29 2.82 -3.89
CA ILE A 138 5.47 4.02 -3.74
C ILE A 138 4.31 4.04 -4.75
N ALA A 139 4.58 3.73 -6.01
CA ALA A 139 3.55 3.65 -7.04
C ALA A 139 2.50 2.55 -6.74
N THR A 140 2.93 1.41 -6.18
CA THR A 140 2.03 0.31 -5.78
C THR A 140 1.10 0.71 -4.63
N ILE A 141 1.62 1.48 -3.67
CA ILE A 141 0.81 2.06 -2.57
C ILE A 141 -0.30 2.97 -3.13
N GLY A 142 0.05 3.76 -4.15
CA GLY A 142 -0.91 4.59 -4.87
C GLY A 142 -2.03 3.80 -5.57
N ILE A 143 -1.70 2.63 -6.13
CA ILE A 143 -2.72 1.70 -6.69
C ILE A 143 -3.64 1.18 -5.60
N TYR A 144 -3.11 0.75 -4.44
CA TYR A 144 -3.95 0.27 -3.34
C TYR A 144 -4.94 1.33 -2.86
N ARG A 145 -4.54 2.61 -2.85
CA ARG A 145 -5.42 3.75 -2.53
C ARG A 145 -6.50 3.95 -3.58
N ALA A 146 -6.13 3.93 -4.86
CA ALA A 146 -7.07 4.06 -5.95
C ALA A 146 -8.10 2.92 -5.94
N ALA A 147 -7.66 1.69 -5.65
CA ALA A 147 -8.54 0.53 -5.49
C ALA A 147 -9.50 0.71 -4.31
N LEU A 148 -9.01 1.16 -3.14
CA LEU A 148 -9.83 1.40 -1.95
C LEU A 148 -10.85 2.54 -2.16
N LYS A 149 -10.45 3.64 -2.80
CA LYS A 149 -11.40 4.71 -3.15
C LYS A 149 -12.46 4.26 -4.14
N THR A 150 -12.08 3.38 -5.06
CA THR A 150 -13.03 2.74 -5.98
C THR A 150 -14.06 1.90 -5.22
N THR A 151 -13.66 1.18 -4.15
CA THR A 151 -14.62 0.44 -3.31
C THR A 151 -15.53 1.37 -2.51
N GLN A 152 -15.06 2.56 -2.14
CA GLN A 152 -15.82 3.62 -1.45
C GLN A 152 -16.71 4.46 -2.38
N GLY A 153 -16.79 4.13 -3.68
CA GLY A 153 -17.64 4.84 -4.65
C GLY A 153 -17.06 6.14 -5.18
N GLN A 154 -15.79 6.45 -4.89
CA GLN A 154 -15.09 7.62 -5.41
C GLN A 154 -14.35 7.27 -6.71
N THR A 155 -14.28 8.21 -7.66
CA THR A 155 -13.49 8.06 -8.88
C THR A 155 -11.99 8.09 -8.56
N PRO A 156 -11.23 7.03 -8.88
CA PRO A 156 -9.78 7.04 -8.67
C PRO A 156 -9.11 8.08 -9.59
N GLY A 157 -8.11 8.79 -9.08
CA GLY A 157 -7.35 9.81 -9.81
C GLY A 157 -5.87 9.78 -9.47
N PHE A 158 -5.04 10.38 -10.33
CA PHE A 158 -3.58 10.45 -10.14
C PHE A 158 -3.18 11.24 -8.90
N ASP A 159 -4.05 12.13 -8.38
CA ASP A 159 -3.88 12.82 -7.11
C ASP A 159 -3.78 11.87 -5.90
N ASN A 160 -4.23 10.62 -6.05
CA ASN A 160 -4.09 9.60 -5.00
C ASN A 160 -2.65 9.09 -4.86
N LEU A 161 -1.82 9.29 -5.89
CA LEU A 161 -0.39 9.02 -5.85
C LEU A 161 0.36 10.06 -4.99
N THR A 162 -0.21 11.26 -4.81
CA THR A 162 0.45 12.42 -4.19
C THR A 162 -0.21 12.92 -2.90
N THR A 163 -1.51 12.64 -2.67
CA THR A 163 -2.24 13.10 -1.47
C THR A 163 -1.91 12.22 -0.26
N GLY A 164 -1.09 12.74 0.66
CA GLY A 164 -0.45 11.99 1.76
C GLY A 164 -1.31 11.66 2.99
N GLU A 165 -2.65 11.68 2.91
CA GLU A 165 -3.49 11.42 4.09
C GLU A 165 -3.22 10.01 4.63
N ASN A 166 -2.86 9.92 5.92
CA ASN A 166 -2.40 8.72 6.63
C ASN A 166 -1.19 7.98 5.99
N LEU A 167 -0.48 8.57 5.02
CA LEU A 167 0.69 7.95 4.37
C LEU A 167 1.81 7.65 5.39
N GLY A 168 2.07 8.59 6.30
CA GLY A 168 3.10 8.39 7.33
C GLY A 168 2.79 7.21 8.26
N LYS A 169 1.51 7.05 8.64
CA LYS A 169 1.06 5.92 9.46
C LYS A 169 1.12 4.61 8.67
N TYR A 170 0.68 4.61 7.41
CA TYR A 170 0.83 3.47 6.52
C TYR A 170 2.29 3.02 6.39
N ILE A 171 3.22 3.97 6.13
CA ILE A 171 4.65 3.68 6.01
C ILE A 171 5.18 3.10 7.33
N ALA A 172 4.82 3.69 8.48
CA ALA A 172 5.23 3.15 9.78
C ALA A 172 4.74 1.72 10.01
N VAL A 173 3.47 1.43 9.70
CA VAL A 173 2.90 0.07 9.83
C VAL A 173 3.52 -0.90 8.83
N ALA A 174 3.76 -0.46 7.59
CA ALA A 174 4.39 -1.26 6.55
C ALA A 174 5.84 -1.62 6.88
N ILE A 175 6.60 -0.69 7.47
CA ILE A 175 7.97 -0.95 7.96
C ILE A 175 7.96 -2.00 9.06
N VAL A 176 7.08 -1.83 10.07
CA VAL A 176 6.99 -2.80 11.17
C VAL A 176 6.51 -4.16 10.68
N TYR A 177 5.53 -4.20 9.79
CA TYR A 177 5.07 -5.43 9.15
C TYR A 177 6.21 -6.13 8.38
N GLY A 178 6.98 -5.39 7.59
CA GLY A 178 8.14 -5.92 6.87
C GLY A 178 9.23 -6.44 7.81
N LEU A 179 9.50 -5.74 8.91
CA LEU A 179 10.42 -6.19 9.97
C LEU A 179 9.93 -7.45 10.65
N LEU A 180 8.64 -7.55 10.97
CA LEU A 180 8.05 -8.76 11.58
C LEU A 180 8.20 -9.98 10.66
N ILE A 181 7.93 -9.82 9.37
CA ILE A 181 8.14 -10.89 8.38
C ILE A 181 9.64 -11.21 8.26
N GLY A 182 10.49 -10.19 8.11
CA GLY A 182 11.93 -10.37 7.94
C GLY A 182 12.57 -11.07 9.12
N ILE A 183 12.30 -10.59 10.34
CA ILE A 183 12.74 -11.22 11.60
C ILE A 183 12.17 -12.63 11.71
N GLY A 184 10.89 -12.80 11.39
CA GLY A 184 10.24 -14.10 11.36
C GLY A 184 10.98 -15.07 10.46
N LEU A 185 11.19 -14.72 9.19
CA LEU A 185 11.90 -15.54 8.20
C LEU A 185 13.35 -15.83 8.59
N VAL A 186 14.05 -14.87 9.22
CA VAL A 186 15.44 -15.04 9.68
C VAL A 186 15.53 -15.98 10.89
N LEU A 187 14.60 -15.89 11.85
CA LEU A 187 14.55 -16.77 13.02
C LEU A 187 14.10 -18.19 12.64
N CYS A 188 13.08 -18.31 11.79
CA CYS A 188 12.63 -19.56 11.18
C CYS A 188 11.57 -19.28 10.08
N VAL A 189 11.61 -19.98 8.95
CA VAL A 189 10.67 -19.73 7.83
C VAL A 189 9.20 -19.79 8.27
N ILE A 190 8.86 -20.68 9.20
CA ILE A 190 7.49 -20.91 9.68
C ILE A 190 6.90 -19.66 10.40
N PRO A 191 7.53 -19.08 11.45
CA PRO A 191 7.01 -17.87 12.09
C PRO A 191 6.93 -16.67 11.14
N GLY A 192 7.82 -16.58 10.14
CA GLY A 192 7.73 -15.55 9.10
C GLY A 192 6.46 -15.67 8.26
N ILE A 193 6.10 -16.87 7.81
CA ILE A 193 4.87 -17.11 7.04
C ILE A 193 3.63 -16.84 7.89
N ILE A 194 3.62 -17.27 9.15
CA ILE A 194 2.49 -17.02 10.07
C ILE A 194 2.29 -15.52 10.29
N ALA A 195 3.37 -14.77 10.53
CA ALA A 195 3.31 -13.32 10.66
C ALA A 195 2.82 -12.63 9.38
N ALA A 196 3.28 -13.11 8.21
CA ALA A 196 2.83 -12.60 6.92
C ALA A 196 1.30 -12.76 6.77
N PHE A 197 0.76 -13.94 7.09
CA PHE A 197 -0.67 -14.24 7.02
C PHE A 197 -1.50 -13.40 8.02
N LEU A 198 -1.08 -13.35 9.29
CA LEU A 198 -1.86 -12.68 10.35
C LEU A 198 -1.88 -11.15 10.22
N PHE A 199 -0.78 -10.56 9.73
CA PHE A 199 -0.60 -9.11 9.72
C PHE A 199 -0.75 -8.45 8.34
N GLN A 200 -1.08 -9.20 7.29
CA GLN A 200 -1.25 -8.66 5.92
C GLN A 200 -2.29 -7.54 5.81
N LEU A 201 -3.29 -7.50 6.70
CA LEU A 201 -4.33 -6.47 6.69
C LEU A 201 -3.90 -5.19 7.43
N ALA A 202 -2.85 -5.24 8.25
CA ALA A 202 -2.44 -4.13 9.10
C ALA A 202 -2.10 -2.86 8.31
N PRO A 203 -1.32 -2.91 7.21
CA PRO A 203 -1.06 -1.71 6.41
C PRO A 203 -2.36 -1.11 5.83
N PHE A 204 -3.32 -1.94 5.41
CA PHE A 204 -4.60 -1.45 4.89
C PHE A 204 -5.45 -0.77 5.97
N TYR A 205 -5.48 -1.30 7.20
CA TYR A 205 -6.14 -0.64 8.33
C TYR A 205 -5.50 0.70 8.69
N ALA A 206 -4.16 0.79 8.64
CA ALA A 206 -3.47 2.04 8.86
C ALA A 206 -3.73 3.07 7.76
N LEU A 207 -3.87 2.61 6.51
CA LEU A 207 -4.16 3.46 5.36
C LEU A 207 -5.60 3.98 5.37
N ASP A 208 -6.56 3.09 5.61
CA ASP A 208 -8.00 3.37 5.56
C ASP A 208 -8.47 4.14 6.80
N LYS A 209 -8.07 3.68 7.99
CA LYS A 209 -8.57 4.18 9.27
C LYS A 209 -7.59 5.07 10.02
N GLY A 210 -6.38 5.28 9.49
CA GLY A 210 -5.35 6.08 10.17
C GLY A 210 -4.92 5.49 11.52
N MET A 211 -5.03 4.17 11.70
CA MET A 211 -4.66 3.47 12.94
C MET A 211 -3.15 3.56 13.20
N SER A 212 -2.77 3.51 14.48
CA SER A 212 -1.36 3.38 14.88
C SER A 212 -0.84 1.97 14.57
N VAL A 213 0.48 1.77 14.60
CA VAL A 213 1.10 0.46 14.34
C VAL A 213 0.50 -0.65 15.20
N GLY A 214 0.41 -0.43 16.51
CA GLY A 214 -0.11 -1.44 17.44
C GLY A 214 -1.58 -1.77 17.19
N ASP A 215 -2.41 -0.74 16.99
CA ASP A 215 -3.84 -0.91 16.76
C ASP A 215 -4.11 -1.60 15.42
N ALA A 216 -3.35 -1.26 14.38
CA ALA A 216 -3.46 -1.84 13.06
C ALA A 216 -3.07 -3.34 13.05
N LEU A 217 -2.00 -3.70 13.76
CA LEU A 217 -1.59 -5.10 13.91
C LEU A 217 -2.63 -5.91 14.68
N LYS A 218 -3.17 -5.35 15.77
CA LYS A 218 -4.23 -5.99 16.54
C LYS A 218 -5.51 -6.17 15.71
N ALA A 219 -5.92 -5.13 14.99
CA ALA A 219 -7.08 -5.19 14.09
C ALA A 219 -6.89 -6.24 12.99
N SER A 220 -5.67 -6.35 12.42
CA SER A 220 -5.34 -7.38 11.44
C SER A 220 -5.43 -8.78 12.03
N TYR A 221 -4.88 -9.00 13.22
CA TYR A 221 -4.93 -10.29 13.90
C TYR A 221 -6.37 -10.72 14.21
N GLU A 222 -7.18 -9.82 14.73
CA GLU A 222 -8.60 -10.10 15.00
C GLU A 222 -9.38 -10.38 13.71
N ALA A 223 -9.11 -9.63 12.64
CA ALA A 223 -9.74 -9.86 11.35
C ALA A 223 -9.34 -11.21 10.75
N ALA A 224 -8.06 -11.56 10.79
CA ALA A 224 -7.51 -12.82 10.28
C ALA A 224 -8.02 -14.05 11.05
N THR A 225 -8.18 -13.93 12.37
CA THR A 225 -8.66 -15.04 13.22
C THR A 225 -10.18 -15.20 13.17
N LYS A 226 -10.95 -14.10 13.18
CA LYS A 226 -12.42 -14.16 13.09
C LYS A 226 -12.91 -14.55 11.70
N ASN A 227 -12.18 -14.19 10.64
CA ASN A 227 -12.53 -14.48 9.24
C ASN A 227 -11.41 -15.27 8.55
N PHE A 228 -11.03 -16.41 9.13
CA PHE A 228 -9.91 -17.20 8.65
C PHE A 228 -10.04 -17.62 7.19
N VAL A 229 -11.19 -18.17 6.78
CA VAL A 229 -11.39 -18.67 5.41
C VAL A 229 -11.32 -17.56 4.35
N PRO A 230 -12.02 -16.42 4.50
CA PRO A 230 -11.88 -15.29 3.56
C PRO A 230 -10.45 -14.74 3.48
N VAL A 231 -9.75 -14.62 4.61
CA VAL A 231 -8.37 -14.11 4.65
C VAL A 231 -7.39 -15.11 4.05
N LEU A 232 -7.59 -16.41 4.24
CA LEU A 232 -6.82 -17.47 3.60
C LEU A 232 -6.95 -17.42 2.09
N LEU A 233 -8.17 -17.26 1.56
CA LEU A 233 -8.38 -17.12 0.12
C LEU A 233 -7.68 -15.88 -0.44
N MET A 234 -7.79 -14.74 0.24
CA MET A 234 -7.08 -13.51 -0.14
C MET A 234 -5.56 -13.73 -0.17
N THR A 235 -5.02 -14.44 0.82
CA THR A 235 -3.60 -14.80 0.88
C THR A 235 -3.20 -15.69 -0.29
N ILE A 236 -4.00 -16.70 -0.63
CA ILE A 236 -3.73 -17.62 -1.74
C ILE A 236 -3.72 -16.85 -3.08
N ILE A 237 -4.68 -15.96 -3.29
CA ILE A 237 -4.74 -15.13 -4.51
C ILE A 237 -3.52 -14.22 -4.60
N SER A 238 -3.15 -13.58 -3.48
CA SER A 238 -1.95 -12.75 -3.39
C SER A 238 -0.67 -13.54 -3.70
N ALA A 239 -0.56 -14.75 -3.14
CA ALA A 239 0.56 -15.65 -3.39
C ALA A 239 0.64 -16.10 -4.85
N ILE A 240 -0.48 -16.46 -5.47
CA ILE A 240 -0.54 -16.82 -6.90
C ILE A 240 -0.12 -15.63 -7.76
N THR A 241 -0.61 -14.43 -7.45
CA THR A 241 -0.25 -13.21 -8.19
C THR A 241 1.25 -12.93 -8.08
N ALA A 242 1.84 -13.11 -6.90
CA ALA A 242 3.27 -12.97 -6.68
C ALA A 242 4.12 -14.01 -7.45
N LEU A 243 3.57 -15.19 -7.75
CA LEU A 243 4.24 -16.23 -8.55
C LEU A 243 4.13 -16.00 -10.06
N VAL A 244 3.03 -15.43 -10.53
CA VAL A 244 2.80 -15.15 -11.96
C VAL A 244 3.66 -13.96 -12.44
N GLY A 245 3.96 -13.01 -11.54
CA GLY A 245 4.81 -11.86 -11.83
C GLY A 245 4.07 -10.66 -12.41
#